data_AF-A0A7N2LBC3-F1
#
_entry.id   AF-A0A7N2LBC3-F1
#
_cell.length_a   1.000
_cell.length_b   1.000
_cell.length_c   1.000
_cell.angle_alpha   90.00
_cell.angle_beta   90.00
_cell.angle_gamma   90.00
#
_symmetry.space_group_name_H-M   'P 1'
#
loop_
_entity.id
_entity.type
_entity.pdbx_description
1 polymer ?
#
loop_
_entity_poly.entity_id
_entity_poly.type
_entity_poly.pdbx_seq_one_letter_code
_entity_poly.pdbx_strand_id
1 'polypeptide(L)'
;MVNLRLLQINNVNLEGEFKYLPVELKWLQWKGCPMKTLPLDFCPRKVAVLDPSESKIEHLWRSNNYKVLENLKVLNLRGCYNLAAIPDLSGHQALEKLDLERCAAHFIPKFFNFFLALFGLAIAIHLDLVVVSKIGG
;
A
#
# COMPACT_ATOMS: atom_id res chain seq x y z
N MET A 1 7.13 -22.94 -17.34
CA MET A 1 6.29 -22.37 -16.26
C MET A 1 6.22 -20.87 -16.47
N VAL A 2 5.02 -20.28 -16.41
CA VAL A 2 4.85 -18.84 -16.64
C VAL A 2 5.32 -18.10 -15.38
N ASN A 3 6.33 -17.25 -15.51
CA ASN A 3 6.79 -16.39 -14.43
C ASN A 3 5.87 -15.16 -14.35
N LEU A 4 4.70 -15.32 -13.74
CA LEU A 4 3.77 -14.21 -13.57
C LEU A 4 4.38 -13.16 -12.63
N ARG A 5 4.68 -11.98 -13.18
CA ARG A 5 5.27 -10.85 -12.45
C ARG A 5 4.27 -9.76 -12.13
N LEU A 6 3.18 -9.70 -12.87
CA LEU A 6 2.11 -8.71 -12.70
C LEU A 6 0.78 -9.42 -12.64
N LEU A 7 0.00 -9.09 -11.63
CA LEU A 7 -1.35 -9.61 -11.41
C LEU A 7 -2.28 -8.41 -11.16
N GLN A 8 -3.30 -8.27 -12.02
CA GLN A 8 -4.29 -7.21 -11.96
C GLN A 8 -5.68 -7.82 -11.74
N ILE A 9 -6.31 -7.44 -10.63
CA ILE A 9 -7.57 -8.00 -10.17
C ILE A 9 -8.44 -6.84 -9.69
N ASN A 10 -9.30 -6.32 -10.57
CA ASN A 10 -10.07 -5.12 -10.27
C ASN A 10 -11.52 -5.48 -9.97
N ASN A 11 -12.04 -5.03 -8.83
CA ASN A 11 -13.44 -5.21 -8.40
C ASN A 11 -13.88 -6.69 -8.33
N VAL A 12 -12.94 -7.60 -8.11
CA VAL A 12 -13.20 -9.03 -7.99
C VAL A 12 -12.97 -9.48 -6.55
N ASN A 13 -13.90 -10.30 -6.06
CA ASN A 13 -13.72 -11.06 -4.84
C ASN A 13 -12.86 -12.29 -5.15
N LEU A 14 -11.68 -12.39 -4.54
CA LEU A 14 -10.86 -13.59 -4.62
C LEU A 14 -11.19 -14.47 -3.43
N GLU A 15 -11.54 -15.71 -3.72
CA GLU A 15 -11.77 -16.75 -2.73
C GLU A 15 -10.64 -17.79 -2.81
N GLY A 16 -10.29 -18.38 -1.68
CA GLY A 16 -9.25 -19.39 -1.58
C GLY A 16 -8.00 -18.92 -0.82
N GLU A 17 -6.93 -19.70 -0.96
CA GLU A 17 -5.69 -19.50 -0.22
C GLU A 17 -4.68 -18.67 -1.02
N PHE A 18 -4.27 -17.54 -0.47
CA PHE A 18 -3.36 -16.56 -1.07
C PHE A 18 -1.90 -16.96 -0.98
N LYS A 19 -1.57 -18.00 -0.21
CA LYS A 19 -0.23 -18.61 -0.15
C LYS A 19 0.24 -19.17 -1.50
N TYR A 20 -0.69 -19.43 -2.42
CA TYR A 20 -0.40 -19.95 -3.76
C TYR A 20 -0.18 -18.86 -4.81
N LEU A 21 -0.14 -17.58 -4.41
CA LEU A 21 0.23 -16.51 -5.33
C LEU A 21 1.65 -16.75 -5.89
N PRO A 22 1.90 -16.41 -7.16
CA PRO A 22 3.20 -16.66 -7.79
C PRO A 22 4.35 -16.04 -7.01
N VAL A 23 5.36 -16.85 -6.69
CA VAL A 23 6.53 -16.41 -5.91
C VAL A 23 7.30 -15.28 -6.62
N GLU A 24 7.30 -15.27 -7.94
CA GLU A 24 7.96 -14.24 -8.77
C GLU A 24 7.12 -12.96 -8.95
N LEU A 25 5.95 -12.86 -8.32
CA LEU A 25 5.10 -11.68 -8.44
C LEU A 25 5.83 -10.43 -7.93
N LYS A 26 5.86 -9.40 -8.78
CA LYS A 26 6.48 -8.09 -8.51
C LYS A 26 5.45 -6.99 -8.35
N TRP A 27 4.31 -7.11 -9.03
CA TRP A 27 3.23 -6.14 -9.02
C TRP A 27 1.92 -6.86 -8.73
N LEU A 28 1.26 -6.45 -7.64
CA LEU A 28 -0.12 -6.82 -7.38
C LEU A 28 -0.99 -5.55 -7.38
N GLN A 29 -1.89 -5.48 -8.34
CA GLN A 29 -2.98 -4.51 -8.33
C GLN A 29 -4.27 -5.25 -8.00
N TRP A 30 -4.89 -4.84 -6.90
CA TRP A 30 -6.15 -5.35 -6.41
C TRP A 30 -7.13 -4.20 -6.14
N LYS A 31 -7.38 -3.40 -7.17
CA LYS A 31 -8.24 -2.23 -7.09
C LYS A 31 -9.66 -2.62 -6.70
N GLY A 32 -10.30 -1.89 -5.80
CA GLY A 32 -11.67 -2.19 -5.36
C GLY A 32 -11.78 -3.52 -4.61
N CYS A 33 -10.73 -3.91 -3.89
CA CYS A 33 -10.72 -5.10 -3.07
C CYS A 33 -11.88 -5.02 -2.04
N PRO A 34 -12.76 -6.04 -2.00
CA PRO A 34 -13.91 -6.03 -1.10
C PRO A 34 -13.53 -6.34 0.35
N MET A 35 -12.31 -6.82 0.59
CA MET A 35 -11.85 -7.23 1.91
C MET A 35 -11.57 -6.04 2.83
N LYS A 36 -11.87 -6.20 4.11
CA LYS A 36 -11.54 -5.21 5.16
C LYS A 36 -10.07 -5.29 5.59
N THR A 37 -9.43 -6.44 5.41
CA THR A 37 -8.02 -6.67 5.75
C THR A 37 -7.41 -7.63 4.75
N LEU A 38 -6.13 -7.47 4.42
CA LEU A 38 -5.47 -8.45 3.56
C LEU A 38 -5.39 -9.80 4.28
N PRO A 39 -5.48 -10.91 3.53
CA PRO A 39 -5.40 -12.26 4.09
C PRO A 39 -4.12 -12.51 4.89
N LEU A 40 -4.17 -13.27 5.99
CA LEU A 40 -2.98 -13.55 6.81
C LEU A 40 -1.96 -14.46 6.12
N ASP A 41 -2.42 -15.29 5.19
CA ASP A 41 -1.61 -16.17 4.34
C ASP A 41 -1.02 -15.45 3.12
N PHE A 42 -1.31 -14.15 2.97
CA PHE A 42 -0.71 -13.29 1.96
C PHE A 42 0.76 -12.99 2.31
N CYS A 43 1.69 -13.70 1.67
CA CYS A 43 3.13 -13.51 1.90
C CYS A 43 3.97 -13.34 0.61
N PRO A 44 3.65 -12.38 -0.27
CA PRO A 44 4.43 -12.22 -1.50
C PRO A 44 5.70 -11.41 -1.24
N ARG A 45 6.79 -12.10 -0.87
CA ARG A 45 8.09 -11.50 -0.51
C ARG A 45 8.71 -10.64 -1.62
N LYS A 46 8.47 -10.97 -2.89
CA LYS A 46 9.08 -10.30 -4.04
C LYS A 46 8.28 -9.12 -4.58
N VAL A 47 7.06 -8.87 -4.06
CA VAL A 47 6.21 -7.77 -4.53
C VAL A 47 6.84 -6.44 -4.16
N ALA A 48 7.04 -5.63 -5.19
CA ALA A 48 7.55 -4.28 -5.11
C ALA A 48 6.44 -3.23 -5.24
N VAL A 49 5.32 -3.56 -5.89
CA VAL A 49 4.18 -2.66 -6.06
C VAL A 49 2.92 -3.36 -5.55
N LEU A 50 2.27 -2.75 -4.56
CA LEU A 50 0.98 -3.18 -4.03
C LEU A 50 -0.03 -2.05 -4.19
N ASP A 51 -1.09 -2.31 -4.94
CA ASP A 51 -2.14 -1.34 -5.25
C ASP A 51 -3.54 -1.89 -4.92
N PRO A 52 -4.00 -1.76 -3.67
CA PRO A 52 -5.39 -1.98 -3.32
C PRO A 52 -6.19 -0.67 -3.31
N SER A 53 -5.94 0.25 -4.25
CA SER A 53 -6.68 1.52 -4.32
C SER A 53 -8.20 1.32 -4.42
N GLU A 54 -8.96 2.31 -3.96
CA GLU A 54 -10.42 2.36 -4.00
C GLU A 54 -11.10 1.16 -3.30
N SER A 55 -10.40 0.54 -2.34
CA SER A 55 -10.85 -0.65 -1.61
C SER A 55 -11.56 -0.32 -0.31
N LYS A 56 -12.27 -1.33 0.24
CA LYS A 56 -12.94 -1.25 1.55
C LYS A 56 -12.02 -1.61 2.72
N ILE A 57 -10.70 -1.56 2.51
CA ILE A 57 -9.70 -1.95 3.50
C ILE A 57 -9.75 -0.99 4.70
N GLU A 58 -9.85 -1.58 5.89
CA GLU A 58 -9.78 -0.91 7.19
C GLU A 58 -8.36 -1.03 7.78
N HIS A 59 -7.70 -2.16 7.58
CA HIS A 59 -6.33 -2.43 8.01
C HIS A 59 -5.59 -3.22 6.92
N LEU A 60 -4.35 -2.87 6.56
CA LEU A 60 -3.61 -3.67 5.57
C LEU A 60 -3.16 -5.02 6.15
N TRP A 61 -2.39 -4.99 7.23
CA TRP A 61 -1.91 -6.17 7.93
C TRP A 61 -2.04 -5.95 9.44
N ARG A 62 -2.42 -7.01 10.17
CA ARG A 62 -2.40 -7.01 11.64
C ARG A 62 -0.96 -7.23 12.10
N SER A 63 -0.54 -6.45 13.09
CA SER A 63 0.81 -6.28 13.66
C SER A 63 1.80 -7.45 13.55
N ASN A 64 3.09 -7.09 13.38
CA ASN A 64 4.32 -7.89 13.58
C ASN A 64 4.71 -8.89 12.49
N ASN A 65 4.05 -8.89 11.33
CA ASN A 65 4.53 -9.69 10.19
C ASN A 65 5.45 -8.86 9.27
N TYR A 66 6.50 -8.25 9.84
CA TYR A 66 7.50 -7.43 9.14
C TYR A 66 8.27 -8.15 8.02
N LYS A 67 8.04 -9.47 7.85
CA LYS A 67 8.54 -10.27 6.72
C LYS A 67 7.62 -10.23 5.48
N VAL A 68 6.46 -9.61 5.59
CA VAL A 68 5.52 -9.44 4.47
C VAL A 68 5.97 -8.25 3.64
N LEU A 69 6.19 -8.48 2.34
CA LEU A 69 6.55 -7.45 1.36
C LEU A 69 7.90 -6.76 1.64
N GLU A 70 8.95 -7.49 2.04
CA GLU A 70 10.29 -6.93 2.29
C GLU A 70 10.84 -6.06 1.13
N ASN A 71 10.40 -6.32 -0.11
CA ASN A 71 10.81 -5.56 -1.30
C ASN A 71 9.84 -4.45 -1.71
N LEU A 72 8.88 -4.09 -0.87
CA LEU A 72 7.86 -3.09 -1.19
C LEU A 72 8.51 -1.73 -1.48
N LYS A 73 8.31 -1.23 -2.70
CA LYS A 73 8.73 0.10 -3.16
C LYS A 73 7.55 1.05 -3.27
N VAL A 74 6.38 0.56 -3.67
CA VAL A 74 5.19 1.38 -3.89
C VAL A 74 4.00 0.75 -3.19
N LEU A 75 3.35 1.54 -2.35
CA LEU A 75 2.07 1.22 -1.73
C LEU A 75 1.02 2.26 -2.14
N ASN A 76 0.02 1.85 -2.92
CA ASN A 76 -1.08 2.70 -3.34
C ASN A 76 -2.35 2.40 -2.54
N LEU A 77 -2.73 3.34 -1.67
CA LEU A 77 -3.95 3.29 -0.84
C LEU A 77 -4.95 4.37 -1.23
N ARG A 78 -4.77 4.99 -2.40
CA ARG A 78 -5.64 6.04 -2.90
C ARG A 78 -7.11 5.64 -2.82
N GLY A 79 -7.95 6.49 -2.25
CA GLY A 79 -9.40 6.27 -2.17
C GLY A 79 -9.83 5.17 -1.18
N CYS A 80 -8.96 4.70 -0.29
CA CYS A 80 -9.32 3.79 0.79
C CYS A 80 -9.97 4.55 1.96
N TYR A 81 -11.23 4.95 1.79
CA TYR A 81 -11.97 5.78 2.75
C TYR A 81 -12.19 5.14 4.13
N ASN A 82 -12.23 3.80 4.19
CA ASN A 82 -12.46 3.04 5.42
C ASN A 82 -11.18 2.74 6.20
N LEU A 83 -10.02 3.15 5.70
CA LEU A 83 -8.75 2.88 6.36
C LEU A 83 -8.82 3.46 7.79
N ALA A 84 -8.53 2.64 8.80
CA ALA A 84 -8.59 3.04 10.21
C ALA A 84 -7.25 3.58 10.70
N ALA A 85 -6.15 2.97 10.24
CA ALA A 85 -4.78 3.33 10.57
C ALA A 85 -3.85 3.18 9.36
N ILE A 86 -2.83 4.03 9.23
CA ILE A 86 -1.70 3.75 8.34
C ILE A 86 -0.96 2.54 8.92
N PRO A 87 -0.60 1.53 8.11
CA PRO A 87 0.19 0.41 8.60
C PRO A 87 1.54 0.89 9.14
N ASP A 88 2.11 0.16 10.10
CA ASP A 88 3.51 0.36 10.45
C ASP A 88 4.39 -0.10 9.28
N LEU A 89 5.20 0.83 8.78
CA LEU A 89 6.08 0.70 7.61
C LEU A 89 7.56 0.74 8.01
N SER A 90 7.88 0.74 9.31
CA SER A 90 9.27 0.81 9.80
C SER A 90 10.17 -0.33 9.29
N GLY A 91 9.58 -1.49 8.97
CA GLY A 91 10.27 -2.63 8.37
C GLY A 91 10.46 -2.57 6.85
N HIS A 92 9.83 -1.60 6.15
CA HIS A 92 9.81 -1.50 4.69
C HIS A 92 10.83 -0.46 4.21
N GLN A 93 12.12 -0.72 4.41
CA GLN A 93 13.21 0.21 4.09
C GLN A 93 13.35 0.53 2.58
N ALA A 94 12.83 -0.34 1.72
CA ALA A 94 12.83 -0.15 0.27
C ALA A 94 11.66 0.72 -0.24
N LEU A 95 10.77 1.18 0.65
CA LEU A 95 9.59 1.94 0.25
C LEU A 95 9.99 3.31 -0.30
N GLU A 96 9.62 3.58 -1.55
CA GLU A 96 9.91 4.82 -2.27
C GLU A 96 8.65 5.70 -2.38
N LYS A 97 7.44 5.09 -2.37
CA LYS A 97 6.18 5.80 -2.57
C LYS A 97 5.04 5.23 -1.73
N LEU A 98 4.32 6.13 -1.05
CA LEU A 98 3.05 5.87 -0.39
C LEU A 98 2.00 6.85 -0.91
N ASP A 99 0.95 6.34 -1.55
CA ASP A 99 -0.18 7.16 -2.00
C ASP A 99 -1.37 6.97 -1.05
N LEU A 100 -1.81 8.07 -0.43
CA LEU A 100 -2.95 8.14 0.48
C LEU A 100 -3.98 9.19 0.01
N GLU A 101 -3.91 9.61 -1.25
CA GLU A 101 -4.82 10.60 -1.81
C GLU A 101 -6.28 10.11 -1.67
N ARG A 102 -7.20 11.00 -1.30
CA ARG A 102 -8.62 10.66 -1.11
C ARG A 102 -8.87 9.59 -0.02
N CYS A 103 -7.96 9.40 0.93
CA CYS A 103 -8.25 8.72 2.20
C CYS A 103 -8.94 9.67 3.20
N ALA A 104 -9.48 9.14 4.30
CA ALA A 104 -10.09 9.95 5.35
C ALA A 104 -9.12 10.97 5.97
N ALA A 105 -9.62 12.15 6.35
CA ALA A 105 -8.79 13.29 6.75
C ALA A 105 -8.00 13.09 8.05
N HIS A 106 -8.36 12.11 8.90
CA HIS A 106 -7.63 11.84 10.16
C HIS A 106 -6.20 11.30 9.95
N PHE A 107 -5.81 11.00 8.71
CA PHE A 107 -4.46 10.55 8.36
C PHE A 107 -3.45 11.66 8.12
N ILE A 108 -3.91 12.90 7.93
CA ILE A 108 -3.08 14.06 7.61
C ILE A 108 -1.97 14.31 8.65
N PRO A 109 -2.19 14.21 9.98
CA PRO A 109 -1.13 14.48 10.96
C PRO A 109 -0.03 13.41 11.00
N LYS A 110 -0.37 12.14 10.71
CA LYS A 110 0.60 11.03 10.71
C LYS A 110 1.44 10.99 9.42
N PHE A 111 0.89 11.51 8.32
CA PHE A 111 1.57 11.63 7.04
C PHE A 111 2.81 12.54 7.10
N PHE A 112 2.71 13.66 7.82
CA PHE A 112 3.85 14.58 7.98
C PHE A 112 5.04 13.93 8.72
N ASN A 113 4.76 13.18 9.79
CA ASN A 113 5.81 12.48 10.54
C ASN A 113 6.46 11.36 9.71
N PHE A 114 5.68 10.68 8.87
CA PHE A 114 6.20 9.66 7.97
C PHE A 114 7.11 10.25 6.89
N PHE A 115 6.72 11.39 6.30
CA PHE A 115 7.54 12.10 5.32
C PHE A 115 8.87 12.57 5.91
N LEU A 116 8.85 13.10 7.15
CA LEU A 116 10.06 13.50 7.89
C LEU A 116 11.01 12.33 8.18
N ALA A 117 10.46 11.13 8.45
CA ALA A 117 11.26 9.94 8.74
C ALA A 117 11.93 9.34 7.50
N LEU A 118 11.30 9.47 6.33
CA LEU A 118 11.78 8.86 5.08
C LEU A 118 12.85 9.70 4.38
N PHE A 119 12.78 11.03 4.49
CA PHE A 119 13.70 11.94 3.81
C PHE A 119 14.80 12.51 4.73
N GLY A 120 14.74 12.25 6.04
CA GLY A 120 15.62 12.90 7.00
C GLY A 120 15.36 14.40 7.07
N LEU A 121 15.93 15.09 8.06
CA LEU A 121 15.67 16.52 8.32
C LEU A 121 16.19 17.50 7.23
N ALA A 122 16.52 17.02 6.03
CA ALA A 122 17.00 17.81 4.92
C ALA A 122 15.99 17.72 3.78
N ILE A 123 15.72 18.86 3.13
CA ILE A 123 14.76 19.04 2.03
C ILE A 123 13.34 19.36 2.53
N ALA A 124 13.25 20.44 3.33
CA ALA A 124 12.29 21.46 2.97
C ALA A 124 12.77 22.08 1.65
N ILE A 125 11.86 22.27 0.69
CA ILE A 125 12.07 22.96 -0.61
C ILE A 125 12.63 22.07 -1.74
N HIS A 126 11.87 21.07 -2.20
CA HIS A 126 11.43 20.99 -3.61
C HIS A 126 10.37 19.90 -3.73
N LEU A 127 9.13 20.28 -4.02
CA LEU A 127 8.01 19.37 -4.20
C LEU A 127 8.24 18.44 -5.40
N ASP A 128 7.91 17.16 -5.23
CA ASP A 128 6.91 16.46 -6.05
C ASP A 128 6.05 15.58 -5.12
N LEU A 129 5.37 16.27 -4.21
CA LEU A 129 4.17 15.77 -3.56
C LEU A 129 3.07 15.70 -4.62
N VAL A 130 2.67 14.49 -5.04
CA VAL A 130 1.33 14.26 -5.64
C VAL A 130 0.28 14.35 -4.53
N VAL A 131 0.29 15.46 -3.79
CA VAL A 131 -0.69 15.86 -2.78
C VAL A 131 -0.92 17.37 -2.90
N VAL A 132 -0.97 17.93 -4.10
CA VAL A 132 -1.58 19.25 -4.36
C VAL A 132 -2.10 19.29 -5.80
N SER A 133 -3.31 18.80 -6.06
CA SER A 133 -4.17 19.34 -7.14
C SER A 133 -5.53 18.64 -7.19
N LYS A 134 -6.43 19.02 -6.27
CA LYS A 134 -7.88 19.23 -6.51
C LYS A 134 -8.65 19.20 -5.18
N ILE A 135 -8.49 20.25 -4.39
CA ILE A 135 -9.59 20.73 -3.55
C ILE A 135 -9.52 22.26 -3.67
N GLY A 136 -10.20 22.76 -4.69
CA GLY A 136 -10.10 24.12 -5.20
C GLY A 136 -10.95 24.19 -6.46
N GLY A 137 -12.27 24.17 -6.24
CA GLY A 137 -13.34 24.17 -7.23
C GLY A 137 -14.66 24.07 -6.49
#